data_AF-Q4MZL1-F1
#
_entry.id   AF-Q4MZL1-F1
#
_cell.length_a   1.000
_cell.length_b   1.000
_cell.length_c   1.000
_cell.angle_alpha   90.00
_cell.angle_beta   90.00
_cell.angle_gamma   90.00
#
_symmetry.space_group_name_H-M   'P 1'
#
loop_
_entity.id
_entity.type
_entity.pdbx_description
1 polymer ?
#
loop_
_entity_poly.entity_id
_entity_poly.type
_entity_poly.pdbx_seq_one_letter_code
_entity_poly.pdbx_strand_id
1 'polypeptide(L)'
;MDSVDFNTHEKFKNFPPLYTEQINNLTLSKQLEIWHKIINDEVTANYSLHKLGTASVNFPPFKNEEILRNVDVSFLALILGYLVEKQYAFYLHPIQFFCKKNNVSIWGALFLKKSHKGSTLYQIHQDYTKALNSKDNKVEGDEIESLKKKRNLLLKSKFNFGVFPYPLTEMANSVLECIKSQCTTRDIETVYHIFYSKRECNKDFNKFPEENLAFILSYLCVNNKLTLSFNDSVPLDSLNNKNVGLQLL
;
A
#
# COMPACT_ATOMS: atom_id res chain seq x y z
N MET A 1 -10.39 -9.80 36.99
CA MET A 1 -9.50 -9.53 35.84
C MET A 1 -10.32 -8.69 34.89
N ASP A 2 -10.09 -7.38 34.91
CA ASP A 2 -10.83 -6.46 34.07
C ASP A 2 -10.47 -6.73 32.60
N SER A 3 -11.48 -6.89 31.76
CA SER A 3 -11.31 -7.03 30.32
C SER A 3 -10.68 -5.74 29.81
N VAL A 4 -9.40 -5.79 29.42
CA VAL A 4 -8.74 -4.66 28.78
C VAL A 4 -9.53 -4.28 27.54
N ASP A 5 -10.15 -3.11 27.56
CA ASP A 5 -10.87 -2.55 26.43
C ASP A 5 -9.86 -2.09 25.37
N PHE A 6 -9.70 -2.90 24.32
CA PHE A 6 -8.80 -2.65 23.18
C PHE A 6 -9.36 -1.59 22.20
N ASN A 7 -10.45 -0.90 22.55
CA ASN A 7 -11.07 0.10 21.68
C ASN A 7 -10.33 1.44 21.64
N THR A 8 -9.45 1.74 22.60
CA THR A 8 -8.60 2.95 22.57
C THR A 8 -7.12 2.57 22.45
N HIS A 9 -6.63 2.38 21.22
CA HIS A 9 -5.21 2.10 20.94
C HIS A 9 -4.27 3.23 21.39
N GLU A 10 -4.80 4.44 21.63
CA GLU A 10 -4.06 5.57 22.21
C GLU A 10 -3.38 5.23 23.55
N LYS A 11 -4.04 4.43 24.39
CA LYS A 11 -3.48 4.01 25.69
C LYS A 11 -2.21 3.18 25.55
N PHE A 12 -1.98 2.56 24.38
CA PHE A 12 -0.81 1.74 24.11
C PHE A 12 0.35 2.54 23.50
N LYS A 13 0.15 3.79 23.03
CA LYS A 13 1.21 4.61 22.41
C LYS A 13 2.42 4.82 23.35
N ASN A 14 2.17 4.95 24.66
CA ASN A 14 3.22 5.11 25.68
C ASN A 14 3.51 3.82 26.45
N PHE A 15 3.10 2.65 25.95
CA PHE A 15 3.37 1.36 26.56
C PHE A 15 4.67 0.74 25.99
N PRO A 16 5.78 0.70 26.73
CA PRO A 16 7.08 0.28 26.17
C PRO A 16 7.10 -1.10 25.49
N PRO A 17 6.41 -2.14 26.01
CA PRO A 17 6.36 -3.44 25.34
C PRO A 17 5.72 -3.41 23.94
N LEU A 18 4.93 -2.39 23.60
CA LEU A 18 4.37 -2.24 22.24
C LEU A 18 5.47 -2.11 21.17
N TYR A 19 6.62 -1.55 21.52
CA TYR A 19 7.74 -1.27 20.61
C TYR A 19 8.69 -2.47 20.45
N THR A 20 8.46 -3.57 21.15
CA THR A 20 9.27 -4.79 21.10
C THR A 20 8.42 -5.96 20.63
N GLU A 21 8.88 -6.69 19.61
CA GLU A 21 8.18 -7.87 19.09
C GLU A 21 7.88 -8.87 20.22
N GLN A 22 6.60 -9.19 20.41
CA GLN A 22 6.18 -10.12 21.45
C GLN A 22 6.47 -11.58 21.03
N ILE A 23 7.04 -12.37 21.95
CA ILE A 23 7.44 -13.76 21.67
C ILE A 23 6.21 -14.67 21.49
N ASN A 24 5.14 -14.40 22.24
CA ASN A 24 3.91 -15.18 22.20
C ASN A 24 3.04 -14.78 21.00
N ASN A 25 2.74 -15.73 20.10
CA ASN A 25 2.03 -15.46 18.84
C ASN A 25 0.62 -14.86 19.04
N LEU A 26 -0.11 -15.26 20.08
CA LEU A 26 -1.43 -14.69 20.39
C LEU A 26 -1.31 -13.21 20.80
N THR A 27 -0.31 -12.88 21.60
CA THR A 27 -0.04 -11.50 22.05
C THR A 27 0.48 -10.66 20.89
N LEU A 28 1.37 -11.22 20.06
CA LEU A 28 1.91 -10.59 18.87
C LEU A 28 0.81 -10.27 17.86
N SER A 29 -0.17 -11.16 17.66
CA SER A 29 -1.32 -10.89 16.79
C SER A 29 -2.09 -9.63 17.23
N LYS A 30 -2.41 -9.51 18.52
CA LYS A 30 -3.04 -8.30 19.07
C LYS A 30 -2.15 -7.07 18.96
N GLN A 31 -0.83 -7.24 19.14
CA GLN A 31 0.14 -6.16 18.99
C GLN A 31 0.14 -5.61 17.56
N LEU A 32 0.05 -6.48 16.54
CA LEU A 32 -0.04 -6.10 15.14
C LEU A 32 -1.36 -5.36 14.83
N GLU A 33 -2.48 -5.79 15.43
CA GLU A 33 -3.76 -5.08 15.33
C GLU A 33 -3.69 -3.66 15.93
N ILE A 34 -3.04 -3.50 17.09
CA ILE A 34 -2.84 -2.19 17.71
C ILE A 34 -1.97 -1.31 16.81
N TRP A 35 -0.87 -1.83 16.26
CA TRP A 35 -0.03 -1.09 15.33
C TRP A 35 -0.77 -0.68 14.06
N HIS A 36 -1.62 -1.56 13.52
CA HIS A 36 -2.49 -1.20 12.39
C HIS A 36 -3.37 0.01 12.73
N LYS A 37 -4.06 0.01 13.88
CA LYS A 37 -4.90 1.15 14.29
C LYS A 37 -4.08 2.45 14.43
N ILE A 38 -2.91 2.39 15.08
CA ILE A 38 -2.02 3.54 15.23
C ILE A 38 -1.58 4.09 13.87
N ILE A 39 -1.17 3.22 12.94
CA ILE A 39 -0.77 3.62 11.59
C ILE A 39 -1.97 4.22 10.84
N ASN A 40 -3.15 3.62 10.96
CA ASN A 40 -4.33 4.08 10.26
C ASN A 40 -4.77 5.48 10.72
N ASP A 41 -4.71 5.75 12.02
CA ASP A 41 -4.93 7.10 12.56
C ASP A 41 -3.98 8.12 11.93
N GLU A 42 -2.69 7.80 11.82
CA GLU A 42 -1.72 8.70 11.18
C GLU A 42 -1.98 8.90 9.68
N VAL A 43 -2.36 7.83 8.98
CA VAL A 43 -2.71 7.88 7.54
C VAL A 43 -3.96 8.73 7.33
N THR A 44 -4.99 8.57 8.15
CA THR A 44 -6.28 9.27 8.02
C THR A 44 -6.23 10.72 8.51
N ALA A 45 -5.54 10.99 9.63
CA ALA A 45 -5.46 12.33 10.20
C ALA A 45 -4.58 13.27 9.36
N ASN A 46 -3.44 12.76 8.87
CA ASN A 46 -2.41 13.61 8.28
C ASN A 46 -2.26 13.43 6.76
N TYR A 47 -2.84 12.38 6.14
CA TYR A 47 -2.65 12.02 4.72
C TYR A 47 -1.18 12.07 4.26
N SER A 48 -0.25 11.85 5.18
CA SER A 48 1.19 12.03 4.95
C SER A 48 1.96 10.71 5.02
N LEU A 49 1.41 9.71 5.73
CA LEU A 49 2.07 8.44 5.99
C LEU A 49 1.68 7.34 4.98
N HIS A 50 1.65 7.67 3.69
CA HIS A 50 1.28 6.72 2.65
C HIS A 50 2.43 5.83 2.15
N LYS A 51 3.67 6.12 2.58
CA LYS A 51 4.86 5.35 2.23
C LYS A 51 5.64 5.00 3.48
N LEU A 52 5.85 3.72 3.70
CA LEU A 52 6.58 3.19 4.85
C LEU A 52 7.71 2.28 4.38
N GLY A 53 8.87 2.35 5.02
CA GLY A 53 10.04 1.57 4.66
C GLY A 53 11.07 1.51 5.77
N THR A 54 12.26 1.00 5.48
CA THR A 54 13.29 0.78 6.51
C THR A 54 13.65 2.04 7.30
N ALA A 55 13.54 3.23 6.69
CA ALA A 55 13.83 4.50 7.34
C ALA A 55 12.73 4.98 8.31
N SER A 56 11.51 4.43 8.21
CA SER A 56 10.35 4.85 9.00
C SER A 56 10.53 4.61 10.51
N VAL A 57 11.38 3.67 10.91
CA VAL A 57 11.73 3.40 12.33
C VAL A 57 12.26 4.61 13.09
N ASN A 58 12.75 5.63 12.37
CA ASN A 58 13.33 6.84 12.95
C ASN A 58 12.31 7.97 13.16
N PHE A 59 11.06 7.76 12.77
CA PHE A 59 10.01 8.78 12.78
C PHE A 59 8.75 8.27 13.51
N PRO A 60 7.92 9.17 14.05
CA PRO A 60 6.59 8.80 14.52
C PRO A 60 5.77 8.08 13.42
N PRO A 61 4.89 7.13 13.78
CA PRO A 61 4.61 6.65 15.14
C PRO A 61 5.58 5.58 15.65
N PHE A 62 6.58 5.18 14.86
CA PHE A 62 7.49 4.06 15.15
C PHE A 62 8.61 4.42 16.13
N LYS A 63 8.96 5.71 16.24
CA LYS A 63 9.83 6.28 17.27
C LYS A 63 8.98 7.11 18.22
N ASN A 64 9.08 6.79 19.51
CA ASN A 64 8.46 7.56 20.59
C ASN A 64 9.56 8.13 21.49
N GLU A 65 9.70 9.45 21.43
CA GLU A 65 10.73 10.18 22.19
C GLU A 65 10.36 10.34 23.68
N GLU A 66 9.07 10.28 24.03
CA GLU A 66 8.60 10.42 25.42
C GLU A 66 9.05 9.24 26.30
N ILE A 67 8.97 8.03 25.76
CA ILE A 67 9.37 6.79 26.46
C ILE A 67 10.71 6.24 26.00
N LEU A 68 11.42 6.95 25.11
CA LEU A 68 12.72 6.56 24.56
C LEU A 68 12.70 5.15 23.94
N ARG A 69 11.68 4.85 23.13
CA ARG A 69 11.52 3.56 22.44
C ARG A 69 11.32 3.74 20.95
N ASN A 70 11.81 2.77 20.18
CA ASN A 70 11.56 2.66 18.76
C ASN A 70 11.34 1.21 18.35
N VAL A 71 10.50 1.01 17.34
CA VAL A 71 10.34 -0.26 16.65
C VAL A 71 11.62 -0.51 15.84
N ASP A 72 12.18 -1.72 15.92
CA ASP A 72 13.31 -2.10 15.07
C ASP A 72 12.87 -2.45 13.64
N VAL A 73 13.82 -2.50 12.70
CA VAL A 73 13.54 -2.73 11.27
C VAL A 73 12.91 -4.11 11.01
N SER A 74 13.28 -5.12 11.80
CA SER A 74 12.72 -6.47 11.71
C SER A 74 11.24 -6.46 12.11
N PHE A 75 10.93 -5.87 13.26
CA PHE A 75 9.56 -5.78 13.73
C PHE A 75 8.70 -4.87 12.83
N LEU A 76 9.26 -3.78 12.29
CA LEU A 76 8.58 -2.97 11.27
C LEU A 76 8.23 -3.80 10.03
N ALA A 77 9.15 -4.61 9.52
CA ALA A 77 8.87 -5.47 8.37
C ALA A 77 7.73 -6.47 8.65
N LEU A 78 7.61 -6.95 9.89
CA LEU A 78 6.50 -7.80 10.33
C LEU A 78 5.17 -7.03 10.31
N ILE A 79 5.15 -5.82 10.89
CA ILE A 79 3.97 -4.93 10.91
C ILE A 79 3.50 -4.64 9.49
N LEU A 80 4.40 -4.24 8.58
CA LEU A 80 4.05 -3.95 7.20
C LEU A 80 3.61 -5.19 6.42
N GLY A 81 4.21 -6.35 6.71
CA GLY A 81 3.76 -7.64 6.16
C GLY A 81 2.34 -7.97 6.59
N TYR A 82 1.99 -7.76 7.86
CA TYR A 82 0.63 -7.91 8.36
C TYR A 82 -0.36 -6.99 7.63
N LEU A 83 0.00 -5.72 7.40
CA LEU A 83 -0.85 -4.79 6.65
C LEU A 83 -1.09 -5.25 5.20
N VAL A 84 -0.11 -5.88 4.55
CA VAL A 84 -0.31 -6.45 3.20
C VAL A 84 -1.30 -7.62 3.24
N GLU A 85 -1.19 -8.54 4.21
CA GLU A 85 -2.14 -9.66 4.34
C GLU A 85 -3.58 -9.18 4.58
N LYS A 86 -3.73 -8.08 5.34
CA LYS A 86 -5.03 -7.44 5.59
C LYS A 86 -5.44 -6.44 4.49
N GLN A 87 -4.68 -6.35 3.39
CA GLN A 87 -4.93 -5.46 2.24
C GLN A 87 -4.89 -3.95 2.52
N TYR A 88 -4.29 -3.52 3.63
CA TYR A 88 -4.05 -2.10 3.94
C TYR A 88 -2.72 -1.58 3.37
N ALA A 89 -1.90 -2.45 2.77
CA ALA A 89 -0.65 -2.05 2.15
C ALA A 89 -0.35 -2.88 0.91
N PHE A 90 0.61 -2.40 0.11
CA PHE A 90 1.19 -3.13 -1.00
C PHE A 90 2.72 -2.97 -1.05
N TYR A 91 3.41 -3.99 -1.56
CA TYR A 91 4.85 -3.95 -1.80
C TYR A 91 5.19 -2.91 -2.90
N LEU A 92 5.78 -1.79 -2.49
CA LEU A 92 6.16 -0.71 -3.39
C LEU A 92 7.58 -0.88 -3.94
N HIS A 93 8.50 -1.47 -3.17
CA HIS A 93 9.89 -1.66 -3.62
C HIS A 93 10.06 -2.53 -4.88
N PRO A 94 9.34 -3.64 -5.15
CA PRO A 94 9.50 -4.36 -6.41
C PRO A 94 9.02 -3.53 -7.60
N ILE A 95 8.01 -2.69 -7.42
CA ILE A 95 7.52 -1.75 -8.42
C ILE A 95 8.57 -0.67 -8.69
N GLN A 96 9.14 -0.08 -7.65
CA GLN A 96 10.22 0.92 -7.79
C GLN A 96 11.45 0.33 -8.49
N PHE A 97 11.84 -0.90 -8.12
CA PHE A 97 12.93 -1.61 -8.77
C PHE A 97 12.64 -1.85 -10.26
N PHE A 98 11.41 -2.24 -10.60
CA PHE A 98 10.98 -2.39 -11.99
C PHE A 98 11.04 -1.08 -12.76
N CYS A 99 10.52 0.02 -12.19
CA CYS A 99 10.55 1.34 -12.81
C CYS A 99 11.99 1.77 -13.11
N LYS A 100 12.89 1.64 -12.12
CA LYS A 100 14.31 1.97 -12.28
C LYS A 100 15.00 1.09 -13.33
N LYS A 101 14.76 -0.22 -13.30
CA LYS A 101 15.40 -1.17 -14.23
C LYS A 101 15.00 -0.92 -15.69
N ASN A 102 13.75 -0.53 -15.94
CA ASN A 102 13.24 -0.30 -17.28
C ASN A 102 13.30 1.17 -17.70
N ASN A 103 13.86 2.05 -16.86
CA ASN A 103 13.86 3.49 -17.05
C ASN A 103 12.47 4.02 -17.43
N VAL A 104 11.47 3.81 -16.56
CA VAL A 104 10.10 4.30 -16.75
C VAL A 104 9.59 5.00 -15.49
N SER A 105 8.63 5.92 -15.67
CA SER A 105 7.88 6.47 -14.53
C SER A 105 6.91 5.43 -13.98
N ILE A 106 6.29 5.71 -12.82
CA ILE A 106 5.24 4.86 -12.28
C ILE A 106 4.03 4.74 -13.24
N TRP A 107 3.70 5.84 -13.92
CA TRP A 107 2.62 5.88 -14.91
C TRP A 107 3.01 5.12 -16.18
N GLY A 108 4.25 5.26 -16.65
CA GLY A 108 4.74 4.48 -17.80
C GLY A 108 4.84 2.99 -17.51
N ALA A 109 5.17 2.62 -16.27
CA ALA A 109 5.20 1.22 -15.84
C ALA A 109 3.84 0.53 -16.00
N LEU A 110 2.70 1.24 -15.92
CA LEU A 110 1.36 0.65 -16.15
C LEU A 110 1.23 -0.02 -17.53
N PHE A 111 2.02 0.41 -18.52
CA PHE A 111 1.88 0.06 -19.93
C PHE A 111 3.00 -0.84 -20.48
N LEU A 112 4.06 -1.11 -19.71
CA LEU A 112 5.28 -1.76 -20.24
C LEU A 112 5.13 -3.27 -20.49
N LYS A 113 4.23 -3.97 -19.77
CA LYS A 113 3.89 -5.38 -20.03
C LYS A 113 2.39 -5.55 -20.24
N LYS A 114 1.90 -5.22 -21.44
CA LYS A 114 0.52 -5.50 -21.85
C LYS A 114 0.35 -7.00 -22.18
N SER A 115 0.39 -7.89 -21.19
CA SER A 115 -0.11 -9.26 -21.41
C SER A 115 -1.64 -9.27 -21.27
N HIS A 116 -2.31 -8.97 -22.38
CA HIS A 116 -3.73 -9.14 -22.74
C HIS A 116 -4.90 -8.82 -21.77
N LYS A 117 -4.74 -8.67 -20.45
CA LYS A 117 -5.87 -8.42 -19.51
C LYS A 117 -5.52 -7.60 -18.25
N GLY A 118 -4.32 -7.04 -18.13
CA GLY A 118 -3.91 -6.42 -16.86
C GLY A 118 -2.87 -5.32 -17.00
N SER A 119 -2.88 -4.44 -16.01
CA SER A 119 -1.84 -3.43 -15.81
C SER A 119 -0.65 -4.03 -15.05
N THR A 120 0.56 -3.60 -15.38
CA THR A 120 1.81 -4.25 -14.94
C THR A 120 2.08 -4.13 -13.43
N LEU A 121 1.61 -3.07 -12.76
CA LEU A 121 1.97 -2.81 -11.36
C LEU A 121 1.35 -3.82 -10.38
N TYR A 122 0.06 -4.10 -10.51
CA TYR A 122 -0.62 -5.08 -9.69
C TYR A 122 -0.05 -6.49 -9.91
N GLN A 123 0.30 -6.82 -11.15
CA GLN A 123 0.96 -8.10 -11.47
C GLN A 123 2.33 -8.23 -10.76
N ILE A 124 3.17 -7.19 -10.78
CA ILE A 124 4.45 -7.18 -10.08
C ILE A 124 4.25 -7.45 -8.58
N HIS A 125 3.27 -6.81 -7.97
CA HIS A 125 2.92 -7.03 -6.57
C HIS A 125 2.50 -8.48 -6.33
N GLN A 126 1.60 -9.04 -7.15
CA GLN A 126 1.15 -10.43 -7.01
C GLN A 126 2.29 -11.44 -7.19
N ASP A 127 3.16 -11.24 -8.18
CA ASP A 127 4.29 -12.13 -8.45
C ASP A 127 5.28 -12.09 -7.28
N TYR A 128 5.51 -10.91 -6.70
CA TYR A 128 6.34 -10.76 -5.52
C TYR A 128 5.72 -11.46 -4.30
N THR A 129 4.41 -11.28 -4.07
CA THR A 129 3.67 -11.97 -3.01
C THR A 129 3.75 -13.50 -3.17
N LYS A 130 3.62 -14.02 -4.40
CA LYS A 130 3.79 -15.46 -4.69
C LYS A 130 5.22 -15.94 -4.42
N ALA A 131 6.23 -15.15 -4.77
CA ALA A 131 7.63 -15.48 -4.51
C ALA A 131 7.93 -15.56 -3.00
N LEU A 132 7.34 -14.68 -2.18
CA LEU A 132 7.42 -14.77 -0.72
C LEU A 132 6.70 -16.01 -0.16
N ASN A 133 5.63 -16.46 -0.84
CA ASN A 133 4.79 -17.60 -0.47
C ASN A 133 5.22 -18.96 -1.08
N SER A 134 6.43 -19.08 -1.65
CA SER A 134 6.86 -20.32 -2.34
C SER A 134 6.72 -21.57 -1.46
N LYS A 135 6.55 -22.75 -2.08
CA LYS A 135 6.18 -24.02 -1.41
C LYS A 135 7.10 -24.42 -0.24
N ASP A 136 8.36 -24.00 -0.26
CA ASP A 136 9.34 -24.23 0.82
C ASP A 136 8.98 -23.49 2.13
N ASN A 137 8.04 -22.54 2.08
CA ASN A 137 7.61 -21.72 3.21
C ASN A 137 6.26 -22.11 3.81
N LYS A 138 5.59 -23.16 3.30
CA LYS A 138 4.29 -23.61 3.83
C LYS A 138 4.44 -24.04 5.29
N VAL A 139 3.89 -23.24 6.21
CA VAL A 139 3.59 -23.66 7.58
C VAL A 139 2.10 -23.95 7.58
N GLU A 140 1.73 -25.19 7.88
CA GLU A 140 0.34 -25.49 8.21
C GLU A 140 0.03 -24.86 9.57
N GLY A 141 -0.94 -23.94 9.62
CA GLY A 141 -1.69 -23.63 10.84
C GLY A 141 -1.42 -22.32 11.58
N ASP A 142 -0.35 -21.57 11.32
CA ASP A 142 -0.08 -20.30 12.04
C ASP A 142 0.23 -19.12 11.11
N GLU A 143 -0.71 -18.16 11.03
CA GLU A 143 -0.60 -16.89 10.27
C GLU A 143 0.64 -16.09 10.70
N ILE A 144 0.96 -16.08 11.99
CA ILE A 144 2.10 -15.33 12.54
C ILE A 144 3.42 -15.94 12.11
N GLU A 145 3.55 -17.27 12.09
CA GLU A 145 4.76 -17.93 11.62
C GLU A 145 4.98 -17.71 10.11
N SER A 146 3.90 -17.70 9.32
CA SER A 146 3.97 -17.30 7.90
C SER A 146 4.49 -15.87 7.74
N LEU A 147 3.99 -14.93 8.55
CA LEU A 147 4.46 -13.54 8.55
C LEU A 147 5.93 -13.41 8.94
N LYS A 148 6.40 -14.14 9.97
CA LYS A 148 7.82 -14.16 10.37
C LYS A 148 8.73 -14.67 9.26
N LYS A 149 8.32 -15.70 8.51
CA LYS A 149 9.07 -16.19 7.33
C LYS A 149 9.17 -15.13 6.24
N LYS A 150 8.05 -14.48 5.90
CA LYS A 150 8.01 -13.38 4.91
C LYS A 150 8.92 -12.23 5.33
N ARG A 151 8.87 -11.82 6.60
CA ARG A 151 9.77 -10.82 7.20
C ARG A 151 11.23 -11.14 6.95
N ASN A 152 11.66 -12.38 7.22
CA ASN A 152 13.06 -12.78 7.02
C ASN A 152 13.51 -12.66 5.55
N LEU A 153 12.61 -12.84 4.59
CA LEU A 153 12.89 -12.61 3.17
C LEU A 153 12.95 -11.11 2.83
N LEU A 154 12.03 -10.31 3.38
CA LEU A 154 11.99 -8.86 3.19
C LEU A 154 13.28 -8.20 3.68
N LEU A 155 13.80 -8.62 4.84
CA LEU A 155 15.01 -8.09 5.46
C LEU A 155 16.29 -8.28 4.62
N LYS A 156 16.28 -9.16 3.61
CA LYS A 156 17.39 -9.29 2.66
C LYS A 156 17.50 -8.10 1.69
N SER A 157 16.54 -7.18 1.72
CA SER A 157 16.46 -6.03 0.82
C SER A 157 16.00 -4.77 1.54
N LYS A 158 16.25 -3.59 0.94
CA LYS A 158 15.57 -2.36 1.38
C LYS A 158 14.12 -2.42 0.92
N PHE A 159 13.20 -2.58 1.86
CA PHE A 159 11.77 -2.66 1.57
C PHE A 159 11.09 -1.29 1.71
N ASN A 160 10.07 -1.09 0.89
CA ASN A 160 9.15 0.05 0.91
C ASN A 160 7.75 -0.45 0.57
N PHE A 161 6.75 0.14 1.21
CA PHE A 161 5.34 -0.21 1.10
C PHE A 161 4.54 1.06 0.84
N GLY A 162 3.51 0.95 0.00
CA GLY A 162 2.44 1.95 -0.05
C GLY A 162 1.31 1.51 0.90
N VAL A 163 0.74 2.46 1.64
CA VAL A 163 -0.26 2.22 2.69
C VAL A 163 -1.56 2.94 2.38
N PHE A 164 -2.66 2.29 2.73
CA PHE A 164 -4.03 2.74 2.52
C PHE A 164 -4.77 2.94 3.85
N PRO A 165 -5.69 3.91 3.93
CA PRO A 165 -6.55 4.09 5.10
C PRO A 165 -7.65 3.02 5.22
N TYR A 166 -8.00 2.36 4.11
CA TYR A 166 -9.00 1.29 4.04
C TYR A 166 -8.44 0.10 3.26
N PRO A 167 -9.03 -1.11 3.39
CA PRO A 167 -8.62 -2.25 2.57
C PRO A 167 -8.65 -1.92 1.08
N LEU A 168 -7.73 -2.50 0.30
CA LEU A 168 -7.55 -2.24 -1.13
C LEU A 168 -8.87 -2.28 -1.92
N THR A 169 -9.75 -3.22 -1.60
CA THR A 169 -11.05 -3.35 -2.28
C THR A 169 -11.96 -2.14 -2.01
N GLU A 170 -12.01 -1.65 -0.77
CA GLU A 170 -12.79 -0.47 -0.39
C GLU A 170 -12.19 0.81 -0.97
N MET A 171 -10.86 0.93 -0.96
CA MET A 171 -10.15 2.01 -1.64
C MET A 171 -10.43 2.02 -3.15
N ALA A 172 -10.38 0.86 -3.79
CA ALA A 172 -10.66 0.72 -5.21
C ALA A 172 -12.10 1.10 -5.56
N ASN A 173 -13.07 0.71 -4.72
CA ASN A 173 -14.46 1.12 -4.87
C ASN A 173 -14.61 2.64 -4.72
N SER A 174 -13.97 3.24 -3.73
CA SER A 174 -14.02 4.70 -3.51
C SER A 174 -13.43 5.47 -4.69
N VAL A 175 -12.30 5.01 -5.23
CA VAL A 175 -11.68 5.55 -6.44
C VAL A 175 -12.60 5.39 -7.65
N LEU A 176 -13.25 4.23 -7.79
CA LEU A 176 -14.18 3.96 -8.89
C LEU A 176 -15.43 4.85 -8.83
N GLU A 177 -16.01 5.07 -7.66
CA GLU A 177 -17.16 5.98 -7.48
C GLU A 177 -16.78 7.43 -7.77
N CYS A 178 -15.57 7.86 -7.37
CA CYS A 178 -15.03 9.17 -7.75
C CYS A 178 -14.94 9.33 -9.27
N ILE A 179 -14.46 8.31 -10.00
CA ILE A 179 -14.42 8.32 -11.46
C ILE A 179 -15.84 8.39 -12.05
N LYS A 180 -16.77 7.53 -11.60
CA LYS A 180 -18.15 7.49 -12.09
C LYS A 180 -18.91 8.80 -11.87
N SER A 181 -18.59 9.54 -10.82
CA SER A 181 -19.19 10.85 -10.57
C SER A 181 -18.77 11.92 -11.59
N GLN A 182 -17.71 11.67 -12.36
CA GLN A 182 -17.09 12.65 -13.27
C GLN A 182 -17.09 12.19 -14.74
N CYS A 183 -17.23 10.89 -15.00
CA CYS A 183 -17.08 10.29 -16.33
C CYS A 183 -18.17 9.26 -16.58
N THR A 184 -18.63 9.16 -17.83
CA THR A 184 -19.44 8.03 -18.31
C THR A 184 -18.56 6.96 -18.97
N THR A 185 -19.13 5.83 -19.36
CA THR A 185 -18.43 4.77 -20.12
C THR A 185 -17.98 5.21 -21.52
N ARG A 186 -18.51 6.32 -22.03
CA ARG A 186 -18.15 6.86 -23.35
C ARG A 186 -17.00 7.85 -23.30
N ASP A 187 -16.65 8.34 -22.12
CA ASP A 187 -15.65 9.40 -21.94
C ASP A 187 -14.26 8.80 -21.70
N ILE A 188 -13.25 9.47 -22.23
CA ILE A 188 -11.85 9.25 -21.85
C ILE A 188 -11.39 10.51 -21.15
N GLU A 189 -11.08 10.40 -19.86
CA GLU A 189 -10.62 11.52 -19.05
C GLU A 189 -9.23 11.29 -18.48
N THR A 190 -8.48 12.36 -18.27
CA THR A 190 -7.12 12.23 -17.73
C THR A 190 -7.14 11.96 -16.23
N VAL A 191 -6.18 11.18 -15.74
CA VAL A 191 -6.00 10.96 -14.29
C VAL A 191 -5.83 12.30 -13.56
N TYR A 192 -5.09 13.24 -14.16
CA TYR A 192 -4.96 14.60 -13.64
C TYR A 192 -6.32 15.28 -13.46
N HIS A 193 -7.18 15.23 -14.48
CA HIS A 193 -8.48 15.86 -14.43
C HIS A 193 -9.36 15.26 -13.33
N ILE A 194 -9.38 13.94 -13.18
CA ILE A 194 -10.25 13.25 -12.21
C ILE A 194 -9.78 13.50 -10.76
N PHE A 195 -8.48 13.39 -10.48
CA PHE A 195 -7.97 13.34 -9.10
C PHE A 195 -7.23 14.60 -8.63
N TYR A 196 -6.79 15.46 -9.55
CA TYR A 196 -5.95 16.62 -9.22
C TYR A 196 -6.56 17.96 -9.65
N SER A 197 -7.70 17.95 -10.36
CA SER A 197 -8.50 19.16 -10.51
C SER A 197 -9.16 19.51 -9.17
N LYS A 198 -9.32 20.79 -8.83
CA LYS A 198 -9.91 21.20 -7.54
C LYS A 198 -11.42 20.96 -7.51
N ARG A 199 -11.86 19.71 -7.43
CA ARG A 199 -13.27 19.31 -7.36
C ARG A 199 -13.61 18.86 -5.94
N GLU A 200 -14.91 18.81 -5.64
CA GLU A 200 -15.35 18.38 -4.31
C GLU A 200 -15.26 16.86 -4.14
N CYS A 201 -15.58 16.10 -5.20
CA CYS A 201 -15.56 14.64 -5.20
C CYS A 201 -14.17 13.99 -5.09
N ASN A 202 -13.08 14.77 -5.24
CA ASN A 202 -11.71 14.26 -5.14
C ASN A 202 -10.92 14.82 -3.95
N LYS A 203 -11.59 15.52 -3.01
CA LYS A 203 -10.95 16.08 -1.80
C LYS A 203 -10.13 15.05 -1.03
N ASP A 204 -10.66 13.83 -0.93
CA ASP A 204 -10.02 12.72 -0.20
C ASP A 204 -8.78 12.15 -0.91
N PHE A 205 -8.59 12.47 -2.20
CA PHE A 205 -7.48 11.97 -3.02
C PHE A 205 -6.42 13.03 -3.32
N ASN A 206 -6.65 14.31 -2.99
CA ASN A 206 -5.75 15.42 -3.36
C ASN A 206 -4.31 15.31 -2.82
N LYS A 207 -4.10 14.55 -1.74
CA LYS A 207 -2.77 14.29 -1.14
C LYS A 207 -2.28 12.86 -1.36
N PHE A 208 -3.07 12.06 -2.08
CA PHE A 208 -2.80 10.65 -2.26
C PHE A 208 -1.59 10.47 -3.20
N PRO A 209 -0.57 9.69 -2.83
CA PRO A 209 0.61 9.57 -3.68
C PRO A 209 0.28 8.93 -5.03
N GLU A 210 1.01 9.37 -6.06
CA GLU A 210 0.85 8.84 -7.41
C GLU A 210 1.01 7.33 -7.47
N GLU A 211 1.94 6.75 -6.71
CA GLU A 211 2.16 5.30 -6.71
C GLU A 211 0.99 4.52 -6.11
N ASN A 212 0.33 5.07 -5.08
CA ASN A 212 -0.86 4.48 -4.49
C ASN A 212 -2.02 4.54 -5.49
N LEU A 213 -2.23 5.69 -6.14
CA LEU A 213 -3.28 5.84 -7.15
C LEU A 213 -3.03 4.95 -8.36
N ALA A 214 -1.82 4.95 -8.92
CA ALA A 214 -1.44 4.10 -10.04
C ALA A 214 -1.62 2.62 -9.71
N PHE A 215 -1.30 2.20 -8.49
CA PHE A 215 -1.53 0.82 -8.04
C PHE A 215 -3.02 0.47 -7.98
N ILE A 216 -3.88 1.33 -7.44
CA ILE A 216 -5.34 1.11 -7.41
C ILE A 216 -5.91 1.05 -8.83
N LEU A 217 -5.52 1.97 -9.71
CA LEU A 217 -5.95 1.95 -11.10
C LEU A 217 -5.49 0.66 -11.82
N SER A 218 -4.29 0.18 -11.51
CA SER A 218 -3.79 -1.11 -11.98
C SER A 218 -4.66 -2.28 -11.53
N TYR A 219 -5.09 -2.28 -10.26
CA TYR A 219 -6.02 -3.26 -9.70
C TYR A 219 -7.40 -3.20 -10.38
N LEU A 220 -7.95 -2.01 -10.60
CA LEU A 220 -9.24 -1.83 -11.28
C LEU A 220 -9.21 -2.30 -12.74
N CYS A 221 -8.10 -2.10 -13.45
CA CYS A 221 -7.89 -2.65 -14.79
C CYS A 221 -7.94 -4.18 -14.81
N VAL A 222 -7.20 -4.83 -13.92
CA VAL A 222 -7.16 -6.30 -13.83
C VAL A 222 -8.54 -6.88 -13.52
N ASN A 223 -9.38 -6.13 -12.79
CA ASN A 223 -10.76 -6.50 -12.48
C ASN A 223 -11.79 -6.03 -13.52
N ASN A 224 -11.34 -5.60 -14.71
CA ASN A 224 -12.19 -5.14 -15.82
C ASN A 224 -13.19 -4.05 -15.43
N LYS A 225 -12.81 -3.13 -14.53
CA LYS A 225 -13.66 -1.99 -14.13
C LYS A 225 -13.38 -0.73 -14.94
N LEU A 226 -12.18 -0.62 -15.50
CA LEU A 226 -11.75 0.49 -16.33
C LEU A 226 -10.62 0.06 -17.27
N THR A 227 -10.43 0.84 -18.32
CA THR A 227 -9.30 0.75 -19.25
C THR A 227 -8.43 1.98 -19.10
N LEU A 228 -7.11 1.78 -19.16
CA LEU A 228 -6.14 2.88 -19.19
C LEU A 228 -5.56 3.03 -20.60
N SER A 229 -5.40 4.27 -21.02
CA SER A 229 -4.74 4.66 -22.26
C SER A 229 -3.68 5.73 -21.98
N PHE A 230 -2.78 5.96 -22.92
CA PHE A 230 -1.83 7.06 -22.86
C PHE A 230 -1.56 7.58 -24.26
N ASN A 231 -0.99 8.78 -24.35
CA ASN A 231 -0.53 9.32 -25.63
C ASN A 231 0.80 8.65 -26.03
N ASP A 232 0.79 7.82 -27.08
CA ASP A 232 1.97 7.11 -27.58
C ASP A 232 3.12 8.04 -28.04
N SER A 233 2.84 9.34 -28.24
CA SER A 233 3.87 10.34 -28.54
C SER A 233 4.71 10.74 -27.32
N VAL A 234 4.29 10.36 -26.10
CA VAL A 234 4.99 10.68 -24.85
C VAL A 234 5.81 9.47 -24.40
N PRO A 235 7.14 9.60 -24.27
CA PRO A 235 8.01 8.53 -23.77
C PRO A 235 7.59 8.02 -22.38
N LEU A 236 7.70 6.70 -22.14
CA LEU A 236 7.25 6.05 -20.90
C LEU A 236 7.99 6.52 -19.64
N ASP A 237 9.22 7.02 -19.76
CA ASP A 237 9.98 7.63 -18.67
C ASP A 237 9.47 9.01 -18.26
N SER A 238 8.82 9.70 -19.19
CA SER A 238 8.25 11.05 -18.99
C SER A 238 6.74 11.07 -18.72
N LEU A 239 6.05 9.94 -18.90
CA LEU A 239 4.61 9.82 -18.65
C LEU A 239 4.27 10.24 -17.22
N ASN A 240 3.28 11.11 -17.10
CA ASN A 240 2.72 11.56 -15.84
C ASN A 240 1.18 11.52 -15.88
N ASN A 241 0.53 11.87 -14.76
CA ASN A 241 -0.92 11.83 -14.62
C ASN A 241 -1.71 12.67 -15.66
N LYS A 242 -1.10 13.64 -16.34
CA LYS A 242 -1.74 14.44 -17.41
C LYS A 242 -1.78 13.70 -18.75
N ASN A 243 -0.96 12.68 -18.91
CA ASN A 243 -0.81 11.93 -20.16
C ASN A 243 -1.49 10.56 -20.12
N VAL A 244 -2.06 10.19 -18.97
CA VAL A 244 -2.78 8.92 -18.78
C VAL A 244 -4.28 9.17 -18.83
N GLY A 245 -4.93 8.58 -19.82
CA GLY A 245 -6.38 8.55 -19.99
C GLY A 245 -7.00 7.34 -19.28
N LEU A 246 -8.24 7.52 -18.85
CA LEU A 246 -9.02 6.54 -18.13
C LEU A 246 -10.42 6.48 -18.75
N GLN A 247 -10.91 5.26 -18.98
CA GLN A 247 -12.24 4.99 -19.50
C GLN A 247 -12.94 3.92 -18.66
N LEU A 248 -14.18 4.15 -18.27
CA LEU A 248 -15.01 3.14 -17.58
C LEU A 248 -15.47 2.04 -18.55
N LEU A 249 -15.53 0.80 -18.06
CA LEU A 249 -16.03 -0.36 -18.80
C LEU A 249 -17.47 -0.73 -18.41
#